data_AF-A0A2M8PV58-F1
#
_entry.id   AF-A0A2M8PV58-F1
#
_cell.length_a   1.000
_cell.length_b   1.000
_cell.length_c   1.000
_cell.angle_alpha   90.00
_cell.angle_beta   90.00
_cell.angle_gamma   90.00
#
_symmetry.space_group_name_H-M   'P 1'
#
loop_
_entity.id
_entity.type
_entity.pdbx_description
1 polymer ?
#
loop_
_entity_poly.entity_id
_entity_poly.type
_entity_poly.pdbx_seq_one_letter_code
_entity_poly.pdbx_strand_id
1 'polypeptide(L)'
;MLRTKFVFIVWLSILALATFAVQFAAAQNDVVWSAAYFNNQFLSGDPVLQRQEIGIGYQWGTGSPDPAVNSDNFSARWGTDVFFEAGTYRFFMLADDAARINIDFAFQPLIDTFSAPQPGQVITADITLTGGTHHIQVDYREDSGDAGIFVDWQNLATNPTGPNFTIPTQPVPVNNGVWTAQYYANAGLSGTPSAIMAEEIPKHVWGTGAPLPNLPADGFSARWTSVQTLEAGRYQIAVRADDGVRVTVNGVVVIDEFHQATGQTYTFNQDFIAGTHNIMIEYFEDNGEAFIDYTLFRLDSDTIPTDVDLWTAEYWSNPALNGAPTFTQVEIGPTHNWGTSSPLATIPINNFSARWTLSTTLEAGTYQFTATADDGVRVLVDGRAVINEFHLATGQAYIVEVDLLAGQHQIVVEYFDALDIAFIDFGFNRLSDSSTVGQPAVTNAFATVNTARLNLRSAPNTSSDVLTVMERGETYPIVGRNADSTWWQLDVNGTMGWVFNALVQVTGTENVPVTNQSSGPAVTPTGFTVRADETVIIREGPGTRTAVLGQFPAGRTAELIARSFDNSWWRIRFNNVVGWVSAQFATPESSTDLNVVPVES
;
A
#
# COMPACT_ATOMS: atom_id res chain seq x y z
N MET A 1 2.40 -81.21 51.93
CA MET A 1 1.59 -81.99 50.96
C MET A 1 0.22 -81.33 50.88
N LEU A 2 -0.29 -81.05 49.66
CA LEU A 2 -1.57 -80.40 49.32
C LEU A 2 -1.65 -78.89 49.63
N ARG A 3 -2.28 -78.01 48.83
CA ARG A 3 -2.92 -78.10 47.50
C ARG A 3 -3.15 -76.68 46.97
N THR A 4 -2.93 -76.53 45.67
CA THR A 4 -3.39 -75.50 44.72
C THR A 4 -4.88 -75.18 44.83
N LYS A 5 -5.30 -73.92 44.59
CA LYS A 5 -6.48 -73.57 43.78
C LYS A 5 -6.36 -72.16 43.15
N PHE A 6 -6.21 -72.16 41.83
CA PHE A 6 -6.59 -71.12 40.87
C PHE A 6 -7.98 -71.46 40.32
N VAL A 7 -8.89 -70.49 40.16
CA VAL A 7 -9.96 -70.35 39.11
C VAL A 7 -10.42 -68.86 39.17
N PHE A 8 -10.20 -67.96 38.18
CA PHE A 8 -10.97 -67.66 36.94
C PHE A 8 -12.44 -67.23 37.26
N ILE A 9 -13.07 -66.11 36.85
CA ILE A 9 -13.29 -65.33 35.60
C ILE A 9 -13.94 -63.99 36.08
N VAL A 10 -13.80 -62.81 35.46
CA VAL A 10 -14.65 -62.28 34.36
C VAL A 10 -14.01 -60.98 33.85
N TRP A 11 -13.86 -60.91 32.53
CA TRP A 11 -13.61 -59.69 31.76
C TRP A 11 -14.92 -58.90 31.61
N LEU A 12 -14.89 -57.59 31.87
CA LEU A 12 -15.81 -56.66 31.24
C LEU A 12 -14.98 -55.55 30.57
N SER A 13 -15.01 -55.59 29.25
CA SER A 13 -14.38 -54.64 28.33
C SER A 13 -15.18 -53.36 28.30
N ILE A 14 -14.59 -52.23 28.73
CA ILE A 14 -14.97 -50.91 28.27
C ILE A 14 -13.76 -50.35 27.52
N LEU A 15 -13.91 -50.32 26.20
CA LEU A 15 -13.00 -49.70 25.26
C LEU A 15 -13.20 -48.18 25.36
N ALA A 16 -12.44 -47.52 26.24
CA ALA A 16 -12.21 -46.09 26.12
C ALA A 16 -10.95 -45.91 25.27
N LEU A 17 -11.13 -45.56 23.99
CA LEU A 17 -10.07 -44.92 23.22
C LEU A 17 -9.81 -43.56 23.89
N ALA A 18 -8.89 -43.53 24.85
CA ALA A 18 -8.18 -42.30 25.19
C ALA A 18 -7.05 -42.19 24.18
N THR A 19 -7.28 -41.42 23.11
CA THR A 19 -6.20 -40.82 22.34
C THR A 19 -5.41 -39.97 23.33
N PHE A 20 -4.22 -40.43 23.76
CA PHE A 20 -3.21 -39.53 24.28
C PHE A 20 -2.73 -38.70 23.10
N ALA A 21 -3.42 -37.60 22.83
CA ALA A 21 -2.76 -36.48 22.17
C ALA A 21 -1.69 -36.02 23.16
N VAL A 22 -0.43 -36.29 22.83
CA VAL A 22 0.68 -35.57 23.47
C VAL A 22 0.56 -34.14 22.95
N GLN A 23 -0.18 -33.31 23.68
CA GLN A 23 -0.07 -31.87 23.52
C GLN A 23 1.26 -31.47 24.15
N PHE A 24 2.17 -30.95 23.35
CA PHE A 24 3.26 -30.14 23.88
C PHE A 24 2.62 -28.87 24.43
N ALA A 25 2.65 -28.72 25.76
CA ALA A 25 2.22 -27.49 26.40
C ALA A 25 3.20 -26.38 26.02
N ALA A 26 2.68 -25.27 25.49
CA ALA A 26 3.29 -23.98 25.72
C ALA A 26 3.31 -23.75 27.24
N ALA A 27 4.46 -23.33 27.79
CA ALA A 27 4.80 -23.48 29.21
C ALA A 27 3.98 -22.62 30.20
N GLN A 28 3.01 -21.84 29.72
CA GLN A 28 2.12 -21.02 30.54
C GLN A 28 0.64 -21.40 30.48
N ASN A 29 0.26 -22.44 29.73
CA ASN A 29 -1.14 -22.89 29.76
C ASN A 29 -1.50 -23.28 31.21
N ASP A 30 -2.55 -22.65 31.74
CA ASP A 30 -3.10 -22.84 33.10
C ASP A 30 -2.30 -22.22 34.27
N VAL A 31 -1.32 -21.35 34.02
CA VAL A 31 -0.69 -20.55 35.08
C VAL A 31 -1.49 -19.27 35.32
N VAL A 32 -1.93 -19.06 36.56
CA VAL A 32 -2.59 -17.81 36.97
C VAL A 32 -1.63 -17.03 37.88
N TRP A 33 -1.42 -15.77 37.53
CA TRP A 33 -0.59 -14.82 38.25
C TRP A 33 -1.46 -13.86 39.06
N SER A 34 -1.07 -13.62 40.30
CA SER A 34 -1.58 -12.49 41.07
C SER A 34 -0.74 -11.26 40.76
N ALA A 35 -1.33 -10.29 40.06
CA ALA A 35 -0.69 -9.04 39.66
C ALA A 35 -1.07 -7.88 40.60
N ALA A 36 -0.10 -7.05 40.94
CA ALA A 36 -0.29 -5.79 41.68
C ALA A 36 0.50 -4.67 41.01
N TYR A 37 -0.14 -3.52 40.79
CA TYR A 37 0.43 -2.35 40.09
C TYR A 37 0.46 -1.14 41.01
N PHE A 38 1.52 -0.31 40.92
CA PHE A 38 1.79 0.82 41.81
C PHE A 38 2.14 2.08 41.02
N ASN A 39 1.62 3.25 41.43
CA ASN A 39 1.98 4.55 40.86
C ASN A 39 3.28 5.12 41.47
N ASN A 40 4.31 4.28 41.51
CA ASN A 40 5.70 4.64 41.81
C ASN A 40 6.63 3.52 41.33
N GLN A 41 7.89 3.86 41.09
CA GLN A 41 8.97 2.94 40.66
C GLN A 41 9.44 1.95 41.73
N PHE A 42 8.96 2.07 42.97
CA PHE A 42 9.60 1.43 44.13
C PHE A 42 8.84 0.22 44.68
N LEU A 43 7.77 -0.22 44.02
CA LEU A 43 6.88 -1.30 44.49
C LEU A 43 6.39 -1.03 45.92
N SER A 44 6.06 0.23 46.21
CA SER A 44 5.81 0.71 47.57
C SER A 44 4.39 1.26 47.74
N GLY A 45 3.87 1.14 48.96
CA GLY A 45 2.50 1.56 49.30
C GLY A 45 1.44 0.55 48.90
N ASP A 46 0.17 0.98 48.95
CA ASP A 46 -0.96 0.18 48.48
C ASP A 46 -0.99 0.19 46.94
N PRO A 47 -1.20 -0.96 46.28
CA PRO A 47 -1.32 -1.00 44.83
C PRO A 47 -2.59 -0.32 44.36
N VAL A 48 -2.51 0.39 43.23
CA VAL A 48 -3.62 1.10 42.60
C VAL A 48 -4.51 0.16 41.77
N LEU A 49 -3.97 -1.00 41.37
CA LEU A 49 -4.70 -2.06 40.68
C LEU A 49 -4.18 -3.43 41.13
N GLN A 50 -5.11 -4.37 41.33
CA GLN A 50 -4.81 -5.79 41.53
C GLN A 50 -5.73 -6.62 40.63
N ARG A 51 -5.17 -7.64 39.95
CA ARG A 51 -5.95 -8.57 39.12
C ARG A 51 -5.25 -9.91 38.95
N GLN A 52 -5.99 -10.88 38.39
CA GLN A 52 -5.43 -12.16 37.97
C GLN A 52 -5.08 -12.10 36.48
N GLU A 53 -3.94 -12.71 36.12
CA GLU A 53 -3.43 -12.70 34.73
C GLU A 53 -2.98 -14.10 34.33
N ILE A 54 -3.07 -14.43 33.05
CA ILE A 54 -2.80 -15.79 32.53
C ILE A 54 -1.41 -15.94 31.90
N GLY A 55 -0.57 -14.91 32.04
CA GLY A 55 0.79 -14.84 31.50
C GLY A 55 1.40 -13.47 31.73
N ILE A 56 2.69 -13.33 31.46
CA ILE A 56 3.42 -12.06 31.51
C ILE A 56 4.03 -11.80 30.13
N GLY A 57 3.28 -11.08 29.30
CA GLY A 57 3.64 -10.77 27.93
C GLY A 57 2.93 -9.50 27.50
N TYR A 58 3.38 -8.39 28.07
CA TYR A 58 2.75 -7.08 27.95
C TYR A 58 3.62 -6.12 27.18
N GLN A 59 2.96 -5.30 26.38
CA GLN A 59 3.60 -4.22 25.66
C GLN A 59 2.67 -3.01 25.66
N TRP A 60 3.03 -2.02 26.46
CA TRP A 60 2.23 -0.82 26.70
C TRP A 60 2.72 0.38 25.89
N GLY A 61 3.96 0.34 25.35
CA GLY A 61 4.58 1.51 24.71
C GLY A 61 4.58 2.68 25.68
N THR A 62 4.28 3.90 25.21
CA THR A 62 4.14 5.07 26.09
C THR A 62 2.86 5.09 26.95
N GLY A 63 2.12 3.99 27.00
CA GLY A 63 0.85 3.84 27.72
C GLY A 63 1.02 3.18 29.08
N SER A 64 -0.09 2.70 29.66
CA SER A 64 -0.08 2.01 30.95
C SER A 64 -0.97 0.76 30.95
N PRO A 65 -0.81 -0.15 31.93
CA PRO A 65 -1.60 -1.38 32.03
C PRO A 65 -3.10 -1.20 32.28
N ASP A 66 -3.48 0.00 32.73
CA ASP A 66 -4.84 0.42 33.08
C ASP A 66 -4.87 1.94 33.32
N PRO A 67 -5.97 2.66 33.01
CA PRO A 67 -6.09 4.11 33.28
C PRO A 67 -5.83 4.54 34.74
N ALA A 68 -5.96 3.65 35.72
CA ALA A 68 -5.61 3.93 37.12
C ALA A 68 -4.09 3.93 37.39
N VAL A 69 -3.30 3.41 36.45
CA VAL A 69 -1.83 3.33 36.51
C VAL A 69 -1.25 4.47 35.65
N ASN A 70 -0.24 5.17 36.18
CA ASN A 70 0.47 6.22 35.46
C ASN A 70 1.09 5.69 34.15
N SER A 71 1.24 6.54 33.13
CA SER A 71 1.97 6.22 31.90
C SER A 71 3.46 5.98 32.16
N ASP A 72 4.06 6.79 33.04
CA ASP A 72 5.45 6.70 33.44
C ASP A 72 5.57 6.56 34.97
N ASN A 73 6.76 6.19 35.44
CA ASN A 73 7.08 6.12 36.87
C ASN A 73 6.16 5.16 37.65
N PHE A 74 5.86 3.99 37.07
CA PHE A 74 5.04 2.95 37.71
C PHE A 74 5.84 1.67 37.95
N SER A 75 5.27 0.74 38.72
CA SER A 75 5.86 -0.60 38.90
C SER A 75 4.79 -1.66 39.03
N ALA A 76 5.18 -2.91 38.80
CA ALA A 76 4.28 -4.06 38.88
C ALA A 76 4.97 -5.27 39.52
N ARG A 77 4.19 -6.08 40.23
CA ARG A 77 4.61 -7.35 40.82
C ARG A 77 3.64 -8.44 40.44
N TRP A 78 4.18 -9.54 39.93
CA TRP A 78 3.46 -10.79 39.69
C TRP A 78 3.98 -11.87 40.62
N GLY A 79 3.06 -12.65 41.19
CA GLY A 79 3.38 -13.84 41.98
C GLY A 79 2.52 -15.03 41.58
N THR A 80 3.12 -16.22 41.54
CA THR A 80 2.41 -17.48 41.29
C THR A 80 3.12 -18.65 41.96
N ASP A 81 2.37 -19.71 42.25
CA ASP A 81 2.89 -21.00 42.72
C ASP A 81 2.62 -22.06 41.65
N VAL A 82 3.68 -22.62 41.07
CA VAL A 82 3.60 -23.53 39.92
C VAL A 82 4.30 -24.84 40.24
N PHE A 83 3.71 -25.95 39.80
CA PHE A 83 4.35 -27.26 39.90
C PHE A 83 5.36 -27.46 38.77
N PHE A 84 6.60 -27.80 39.13
CA PHE A 84 7.66 -28.17 38.20
C PHE A 84 8.00 -29.66 38.34
N GLU A 85 8.24 -30.33 37.22
CA GLU A 85 8.96 -31.59 37.21
C GLU A 85 10.45 -31.35 37.47
N ALA A 86 11.13 -32.30 38.12
CA ALA A 86 12.56 -32.18 38.39
C ALA A 86 13.35 -32.01 37.08
N GLY A 87 14.20 -30.98 37.00
CA GLY A 87 14.96 -30.71 35.77
C GLY A 87 15.64 -29.34 35.78
N THR A 88 16.38 -29.07 34.70
CA THR A 88 16.98 -27.75 34.45
C THR A 88 16.08 -26.94 33.54
N TYR A 89 15.68 -25.76 34.00
CA TYR A 89 14.83 -24.82 33.29
C TYR A 89 15.63 -23.57 32.93
N ARG A 90 15.37 -23.04 31.75
CA ARG A 90 15.82 -21.71 31.35
C ARG A 90 14.68 -20.73 31.53
N PHE A 91 14.90 -19.68 32.31
CA PHE A 91 14.05 -18.50 32.36
C PHE A 91 14.51 -17.48 31.35
N PHE A 92 13.55 -16.75 30.80
CA PHE A 92 13.73 -15.72 29.79
C PHE A 92 12.99 -14.47 30.25
N MET A 93 13.63 -13.32 30.10
CA MET A 93 13.09 -12.03 30.51
C MET A 93 13.45 -10.96 29.48
N LEU A 94 12.46 -10.21 29.03
CA LEU A 94 12.63 -9.00 28.24
C LEU A 94 11.84 -7.90 28.94
N ALA A 95 12.46 -6.75 29.20
CA ALA A 95 11.80 -5.64 29.83
C ALA A 95 12.31 -4.31 29.28
N ASP A 96 11.44 -3.32 29.29
CA ASP A 96 11.72 -1.91 29.13
C ASP A 96 10.86 -1.20 30.18
N ASP A 97 11.38 -0.61 31.26
CA ASP A 97 12.80 -0.40 31.56
C ASP A 97 13.52 -1.59 32.24
N ALA A 98 13.09 -2.00 33.43
CA ALA A 98 13.85 -2.94 34.27
C ALA A 98 12.98 -4.00 34.95
N ALA A 99 13.49 -5.23 35.02
CA ALA A 99 12.81 -6.35 35.64
C ALA A 99 13.74 -7.26 36.47
N ARG A 100 13.12 -8.04 37.36
CA ARG A 100 13.77 -9.03 38.23
C ARG A 100 12.90 -10.28 38.37
N ILE A 101 13.54 -11.45 38.42
CA ILE A 101 12.88 -12.73 38.67
C ILE A 101 13.47 -13.40 39.92
N ASN A 102 12.62 -13.78 40.86
CA ASN A 102 12.96 -14.54 42.06
C ASN A 102 12.23 -15.89 42.05
N ILE A 103 12.96 -16.95 42.42
CA ILE A 103 12.42 -18.31 42.60
C ILE A 103 12.53 -18.70 44.07
N ASP A 104 11.48 -19.28 44.63
CA ASP A 104 11.40 -19.79 46.01
C ASP A 104 11.84 -18.78 47.08
N PHE A 105 11.51 -17.50 46.88
CA PHE A 105 11.88 -16.40 47.79
C PHE A 105 13.39 -16.29 48.05
N ALA A 106 14.23 -16.75 47.10
CA ALA A 106 15.67 -16.68 47.23
C ALA A 106 16.13 -15.22 47.44
N PHE A 107 17.09 -15.04 48.36
CA PHE A 107 17.67 -13.72 48.67
C PHE A 107 18.39 -13.09 47.48
N GLN A 108 18.90 -13.91 46.56
CA GLN A 108 19.46 -13.44 45.31
C GLN A 108 18.49 -13.78 44.18
N PRO A 109 18.06 -12.79 43.38
CA PRO A 109 17.25 -13.05 42.21
C PRO A 109 18.01 -13.88 41.18
N LEU A 110 17.26 -14.67 40.40
CA LEU A 110 17.80 -15.43 39.28
C LEU A 110 18.22 -14.51 38.13
N ILE A 111 17.43 -13.46 37.87
CA ILE A 111 17.72 -12.39 36.92
C ILE A 111 17.45 -11.05 37.61
N ASP A 112 18.35 -10.06 37.49
CA ASP A 112 18.18 -8.72 38.05
C ASP A 112 18.81 -7.64 37.17
N THR A 113 17.98 -6.72 36.68
CA THR A 113 18.41 -5.59 35.85
C THR A 113 18.18 -4.24 36.53
N PHE A 114 17.68 -4.19 37.76
CA PHE A 114 17.26 -2.94 38.41
C PHE A 114 18.39 -1.91 38.58
N SER A 115 19.63 -2.38 38.75
CA SER A 115 20.82 -1.54 38.91
C SER A 115 21.52 -1.20 37.58
N ALA A 116 21.19 -1.92 36.52
CA ALA A 116 21.73 -1.73 35.17
C ALA A 116 20.68 -2.19 34.14
N PRO A 117 19.65 -1.36 33.85
CA PRO A 117 18.60 -1.69 32.90
C PRO A 117 19.18 -2.09 31.54
N GLN A 118 18.51 -3.03 30.85
CA GLN A 118 18.90 -3.51 29.53
C GLN A 118 17.66 -3.48 28.61
N PRO A 119 17.11 -2.27 28.32
CA PRO A 119 15.87 -2.14 27.58
C PRO A 119 15.98 -2.82 26.21
N GLY A 120 14.93 -3.56 25.83
CA GLY A 120 14.86 -4.25 24.55
C GLY A 120 15.75 -5.50 24.40
N GLN A 121 16.50 -5.91 25.43
CA GLN A 121 17.35 -7.12 25.37
C GLN A 121 16.74 -8.32 26.09
N VAL A 122 16.79 -9.49 25.43
CA VAL A 122 16.39 -10.75 26.06
C VAL A 122 17.51 -11.25 26.98
N ILE A 123 17.22 -11.33 28.27
CA ILE A 123 18.09 -11.88 29.30
C ILE A 123 17.63 -13.29 29.66
N THR A 124 18.57 -14.22 29.81
CA THR A 124 18.26 -15.62 30.15
C THR A 124 19.10 -16.11 31.32
N ALA A 125 18.53 -17.00 32.14
CA ALA A 125 19.25 -17.69 33.20
C ALA A 125 18.73 -19.12 33.39
N ASP A 126 19.63 -20.05 33.69
CA ASP A 126 19.31 -21.47 33.92
C ASP A 126 19.25 -21.77 35.42
N ILE A 127 18.28 -22.57 35.83
CA ILE A 127 18.11 -23.05 37.20
C ILE A 127 17.70 -24.53 37.21
N THR A 128 18.27 -25.31 38.14
CA THR A 128 17.85 -26.69 38.37
C THR A 128 16.84 -26.74 39.52
N LEU A 129 15.63 -27.21 39.24
CA LEU A 129 14.53 -27.33 40.18
C LEU A 129 14.30 -28.78 40.57
N THR A 130 13.92 -29.00 41.83
CA THR A 130 13.37 -30.27 42.29
C THR A 130 11.95 -30.46 41.79
N GLY A 131 11.43 -31.68 41.78
CA GLY A 131 10.02 -31.91 41.49
C GLY A 131 9.15 -31.38 42.64
N GLY A 132 8.18 -30.52 42.36
CA GLY A 132 7.33 -29.92 43.39
C GLY A 132 6.75 -28.55 43.02
N THR A 133 6.03 -27.94 43.96
CA THR A 133 5.52 -26.56 43.82
C THR A 133 6.61 -25.57 44.17
N HIS A 134 6.86 -24.63 43.27
CA HIS A 134 7.82 -23.54 43.40
C HIS A 134 7.13 -22.19 43.29
N HIS A 135 7.61 -21.21 44.04
CA HIS A 135 7.11 -19.85 43.96
C HIS A 135 7.91 -19.05 42.94
N ILE A 136 7.22 -18.34 42.06
CA ILE A 136 7.83 -17.41 41.09
C ILE A 136 7.31 -16.01 41.40
N GLN A 137 8.24 -15.08 41.59
CA GLN A 137 7.94 -13.65 41.68
C GLN A 137 8.67 -12.90 40.57
N VAL A 138 7.94 -12.04 39.87
CA VAL A 138 8.46 -11.12 38.87
C VAL A 138 8.17 -9.70 39.32
N ASP A 139 9.21 -8.87 39.40
CA ASP A 139 9.13 -7.46 39.74
C ASP A 139 9.56 -6.62 38.53
N TYR A 140 8.77 -5.61 38.20
CA TYR A 140 9.01 -4.70 37.07
C TYR A 140 8.96 -3.25 37.51
N ARG A 141 9.82 -2.43 36.91
CA ARG A 141 9.92 -0.99 37.12
C ARG A 141 9.93 -0.30 35.77
N GLU A 142 9.00 0.65 35.61
CA GLU A 142 9.01 1.61 34.53
C GLU A 142 9.49 2.96 35.02
N ASP A 143 10.59 3.42 34.43
CA ASP A 143 11.21 4.69 34.75
C ASP A 143 10.57 5.80 33.89
N SER A 144 10.68 5.71 32.57
CA SER A 144 10.04 6.64 31.62
C SER A 144 10.12 6.13 30.17
N GLY A 145 9.13 6.46 29.35
CA GLY A 145 9.16 6.18 27.92
C GLY A 145 8.32 4.95 27.56
N ASP A 146 8.93 3.97 26.88
CA ASP A 146 8.22 2.79 26.41
C ASP A 146 8.23 1.69 27.48
N ALA A 147 7.03 1.26 27.89
CA ALA A 147 6.84 0.27 28.92
C ALA A 147 6.46 -1.10 28.36
N GLY A 148 7.22 -2.15 28.67
CA GLY A 148 6.90 -3.52 28.28
C GLY A 148 7.62 -4.60 29.08
N ILE A 149 7.00 -5.77 29.23
CA ILE A 149 7.61 -6.93 29.90
C ILE A 149 7.12 -8.27 29.36
N PHE A 150 8.06 -9.17 29.10
CA PHE A 150 7.82 -10.55 28.71
C PHE A 150 8.64 -11.49 29.60
N VAL A 151 7.99 -12.52 30.15
CA VAL A 151 8.63 -13.57 30.94
C VAL A 151 8.13 -14.93 30.50
N ASP A 152 9.04 -15.88 30.31
CA ASP A 152 8.71 -17.29 30.07
C ASP A 152 9.81 -18.23 30.59
N TRP A 153 9.53 -19.54 30.66
CA TRP A 153 10.53 -20.57 30.99
C TRP A 153 10.33 -21.87 30.21
N GLN A 154 11.40 -22.64 30.02
CA GLN A 154 11.35 -23.93 29.34
C GLN A 154 12.24 -24.97 30.02
N ASN A 155 11.77 -26.23 30.06
CA ASN A 155 12.59 -27.36 30.46
C ASN A 155 13.60 -27.68 29.35
N LEU A 156 14.89 -27.55 29.64
CA LEU A 156 15.95 -27.74 28.64
C LEU A 156 16.06 -29.17 28.11
N ALA A 157 15.52 -30.16 28.82
CA ALA A 157 15.50 -31.54 28.36
C ALA A 157 14.48 -31.76 27.23
N THR A 158 13.35 -31.04 27.23
CA THR A 158 12.29 -31.18 26.23
C THR A 158 12.30 -30.07 25.20
N ASN A 159 12.85 -28.89 25.52
CA ASN A 159 12.88 -27.73 24.65
C ASN A 159 14.19 -26.94 24.80
N PRO A 160 15.30 -27.42 24.19
CA PRO A 160 16.64 -26.88 24.41
C PRO A 160 16.88 -25.50 23.79
N THR A 161 16.03 -25.10 22.83
CA THR A 161 16.11 -23.81 22.13
C THR A 161 15.28 -22.71 22.79
N GLY A 162 14.46 -23.04 23.79
CA GLY A 162 13.55 -22.08 24.41
C GLY A 162 12.27 -21.83 23.60
N PRO A 163 11.36 -20.99 24.11
CA PRO A 163 10.21 -20.54 23.34
C PRO A 163 10.71 -19.58 22.26
N ASN A 164 10.14 -19.66 21.06
CA ASN A 164 10.30 -18.58 20.10
C ASN A 164 9.36 -17.48 20.56
N PHE A 165 9.88 -16.46 21.24
CA PHE A 165 9.05 -15.32 21.59
C PHE A 165 8.53 -14.71 20.31
N THR A 166 7.22 -14.81 20.07
CA THR A 166 6.56 -13.83 19.22
C THR A 166 6.45 -12.58 20.07
N ILE A 167 7.58 -11.90 20.28
CA ILE A 167 7.58 -10.51 20.73
C ILE A 167 6.84 -9.80 19.59
N PRO A 168 5.68 -9.16 19.81
CA PRO A 168 5.24 -8.14 18.86
C PRO A 168 6.42 -7.18 18.83
N THR A 169 7.20 -7.17 17.74
CA THR A 169 8.28 -6.21 17.59
C THR A 169 7.62 -4.87 17.84
N GLN A 170 7.94 -4.22 18.96
CA GLN A 170 7.58 -2.82 19.01
C GLN A 170 8.38 -2.21 17.89
N PRO A 171 7.69 -1.49 17.00
CA PRO A 171 8.42 -0.80 15.97
C PRO A 171 9.41 0.12 16.68
N VAL A 172 10.71 -0.11 16.48
CA VAL A 172 11.72 0.83 16.98
C VAL A 172 11.51 2.10 16.16
N PRO A 173 11.36 3.30 16.80
CA PRO A 173 11.31 4.52 16.05
C PRO A 173 12.56 4.61 15.18
N VAL A 174 12.37 4.69 13.86
CA VAL A 174 13.50 4.87 12.95
C VAL A 174 13.98 6.30 13.06
N ASN A 175 15.19 6.46 13.61
CA ASN A 175 15.87 7.74 13.71
C ASN A 175 17.19 7.72 12.93
N ASN A 176 17.07 7.69 11.59
CA ASN A 176 18.22 7.52 10.69
C ASN A 176 18.73 8.85 10.10
N GLY A 177 18.19 10.00 10.53
CA GLY A 177 18.51 11.30 9.94
C GLY A 177 18.29 12.47 10.90
N VAL A 178 19.23 13.43 10.88
CA VAL A 178 19.18 14.68 11.67
C VAL A 178 18.06 15.58 11.15
N TRP A 179 17.20 16.04 12.04
CA TRP A 179 16.14 16.99 11.68
C TRP A 179 16.67 18.42 11.69
N THR A 180 16.24 19.22 10.71
CA THR A 180 16.40 20.67 10.75
C THR A 180 15.07 21.28 11.21
N ALA A 181 15.06 21.86 12.40
CA ALA A 181 13.95 22.59 12.99
C ALA A 181 14.00 24.08 12.61
N GLN A 182 12.86 24.63 12.22
CA GLN A 182 12.64 26.05 11.99
C GLN A 182 11.50 26.52 12.89
N TYR A 183 11.73 27.51 13.74
CA TYR A 183 10.71 28.05 14.63
C TYR A 183 10.26 29.44 14.19
N TYR A 184 8.97 29.74 14.29
CA TYR A 184 8.35 30.98 13.84
C TYR A 184 7.57 31.63 14.99
N ALA A 185 7.67 32.95 15.12
CA ALA A 185 6.91 33.73 16.11
C ALA A 185 5.47 34.04 15.66
N ASN A 186 4.84 33.11 14.95
CA ASN A 186 3.44 33.15 14.51
C ASN A 186 2.94 31.72 14.25
N ALA A 187 1.65 31.46 14.47
CA ALA A 187 1.03 30.15 14.21
C ALA A 187 0.98 29.76 12.70
N GLY A 188 1.17 30.72 11.79
CA GLY A 188 0.94 30.53 10.36
C GLY A 188 2.16 30.04 9.54
N LEU A 189 3.26 29.62 10.18
CA LEU A 189 4.50 29.18 9.49
C LEU A 189 5.01 30.19 8.45
N SER A 190 4.79 31.49 8.72
CA SER A 190 5.01 32.55 7.74
C SER A 190 6.21 33.42 8.08
N GLY A 191 6.83 33.99 7.05
CA GLY A 191 7.97 34.90 7.18
C GLY A 191 9.31 34.19 7.42
N THR A 192 10.28 34.91 7.97
CA THR A 192 11.60 34.36 8.30
C THR A 192 11.54 33.64 9.65
N PRO A 193 12.09 32.41 9.77
CA PRO A 193 12.17 31.72 11.05
C PRO A 193 12.96 32.54 12.09
N SER A 194 12.47 32.56 13.33
CA SER A 194 13.15 33.12 14.49
C SER A 194 14.39 32.32 14.89
N ALA A 195 14.42 31.03 14.55
CA ALA A 195 15.57 30.15 14.73
C ALA A 195 15.56 29.01 13.71
N ILE A 196 16.76 28.54 13.35
CA ILE A 196 16.98 27.32 12.57
C ILE A 196 18.04 26.51 13.30
N MET A 197 17.76 25.25 13.63
CA MET A 197 18.70 24.40 14.37
C MET A 197 18.55 22.92 14.02
N ALA A 198 19.57 22.14 14.39
CA ALA A 198 19.52 20.69 14.27
C ALA A 198 18.89 20.08 15.53
N GLU A 199 18.00 19.12 15.34
CA GLU A 199 17.34 18.37 16.41
C GLU A 199 17.37 16.87 16.09
N GLU A 200 17.26 16.05 17.13
CA GLU A 200 17.29 14.60 17.00
C GLU A 200 15.96 14.06 16.47
N ILE A 201 14.83 14.59 16.93
CA ILE A 201 13.48 14.22 16.48
C ILE A 201 12.48 15.32 16.91
N PRO A 202 11.33 15.51 16.22
CA PRO A 202 10.26 16.40 16.66
C PRO A 202 9.52 15.81 17.89
N LYS A 203 10.14 15.91 19.07
CA LYS A 203 9.57 15.44 20.34
C LYS A 203 9.87 16.44 21.45
N HIS A 204 8.86 17.20 21.85
CA HIS A 204 8.97 18.29 22.83
C HIS A 204 7.73 18.40 23.70
N VAL A 205 7.92 18.78 24.96
CA VAL A 205 6.86 19.18 25.89
C VAL A 205 7.23 20.55 26.46
N TRP A 206 6.62 21.60 25.94
CA TRP A 206 6.85 22.98 26.40
C TRP A 206 5.88 23.40 27.50
N GLY A 207 4.73 22.74 27.63
CA GLY A 207 3.68 23.14 28.56
C GLY A 207 3.16 24.52 28.18
N THR A 208 3.00 25.43 29.14
CA THR A 208 2.56 26.83 28.88
C THR A 208 3.72 27.76 28.48
N GLY A 209 4.82 27.19 27.99
CA GLY A 209 6.05 27.89 27.65
C GLY A 209 6.35 27.89 26.15
N ALA A 210 7.42 28.59 25.77
CA ALA A 210 7.88 28.65 24.38
C ALA A 210 9.10 27.74 24.14
N PRO A 211 9.32 27.28 22.89
CA PRO A 211 10.52 26.51 22.54
C PRO A 211 11.82 27.27 22.74
N LEU A 212 11.78 28.60 22.62
CA LEU A 212 12.95 29.47 22.77
C LEU A 212 12.57 30.77 23.51
N PRO A 213 13.52 31.39 24.24
CA PRO A 213 13.25 32.62 24.99
C PRO A 213 12.79 33.82 24.15
N ASN A 214 13.02 33.82 22.84
CA ASN A 214 12.66 34.90 21.91
C ASN A 214 11.36 34.62 21.13
N LEU A 215 10.67 33.53 21.44
CA LEU A 215 9.37 33.18 20.88
C LEU A 215 8.26 33.53 21.89
N PRO A 216 7.05 33.84 21.42
CA PRO A 216 5.91 33.98 22.32
C PRO A 216 5.55 32.62 22.93
N ALA A 217 4.94 32.65 24.12
CA ALA A 217 4.45 31.44 24.79
C ALA A 217 3.28 30.82 24.04
N ASP A 218 2.40 31.68 23.50
CA ASP A 218 1.26 31.30 22.68
C ASP A 218 1.42 31.80 21.23
N GLY A 219 0.79 31.15 20.26
CA GLY A 219 0.71 31.61 18.87
C GLY A 219 2.01 31.45 18.08
N PHE A 220 2.78 30.39 18.33
CA PHE A 220 4.01 30.08 17.61
C PHE A 220 3.84 28.86 16.68
N SER A 221 4.82 28.62 15.81
CA SER A 221 4.80 27.43 14.96
C SER A 221 6.21 26.89 14.70
N ALA A 222 6.29 25.65 14.25
CA ALA A 222 7.54 24.99 13.95
C ALA A 222 7.43 24.10 12.69
N ARG A 223 8.52 24.02 11.94
CA ARG A 223 8.69 23.10 10.82
C ARG A 223 9.97 22.30 11.00
N TRP A 224 9.86 20.98 11.01
CA TRP A 224 11.01 20.08 10.96
C TRP A 224 11.09 19.44 9.58
N THR A 225 12.29 19.38 9.01
CA THR A 225 12.56 18.66 7.77
C THR A 225 13.72 17.69 7.97
N SER A 226 13.60 16.47 7.47
CA SER A 226 14.68 15.48 7.47
C SER A 226 14.66 14.63 6.20
N VAL A 227 15.84 14.15 5.81
CA VAL A 227 16.01 13.10 4.81
C VAL A 227 16.32 11.81 5.56
N GLN A 228 15.37 10.89 5.59
CA GLN A 228 15.47 9.62 6.29
C GLN A 228 15.88 8.51 5.32
N THR A 229 16.92 7.74 5.63
CA THR A 229 17.25 6.53 4.87
C THR A 229 16.53 5.34 5.49
N LEU A 230 15.57 4.77 4.77
CA LEU A 230 14.71 3.69 5.24
C LEU A 230 14.99 2.39 4.46
N GLU A 231 14.75 1.26 5.11
CA GLU A 231 14.65 -0.01 4.39
C GLU A 231 13.27 -0.14 3.75
N ALA A 232 13.14 -1.03 2.76
CA ALA A 232 11.82 -1.34 2.24
C ALA A 232 10.97 -1.98 3.36
N GLY A 233 9.80 -1.41 3.63
CA GLY A 233 9.00 -1.81 4.78
C GLY A 233 7.68 -1.07 4.83
N ARG A 234 6.68 -1.64 5.49
CA ARG A 234 5.52 -0.89 5.94
C ARG A 234 5.90 -0.16 7.23
N TYR A 235 5.62 1.12 7.29
CA TYR A 235 5.85 1.96 8.45
C TYR A 235 4.55 2.60 8.92
N GLN A 236 4.40 2.81 10.21
CA GLN A 236 3.41 3.70 10.78
C GLN A 236 4.09 5.02 11.14
N ILE A 237 3.51 6.10 10.65
CA ILE A 237 3.79 7.43 11.15
C ILE A 237 2.75 7.72 12.24
N ALA A 238 3.20 8.16 13.41
CA ALA A 238 2.30 8.64 14.44
C ALA A 238 2.75 10.02 14.91
N VAL A 239 1.79 10.90 15.17
CA VAL A 239 2.07 12.22 15.72
C VAL A 239 0.99 12.62 16.71
N ARG A 240 1.41 13.12 17.87
CA ARG A 240 0.54 13.70 18.89
C ARG A 240 0.95 15.15 19.11
N ALA A 241 0.01 16.08 19.06
CA ALA A 241 0.31 17.49 19.20
C ALA A 241 -0.82 18.25 19.90
N ASP A 242 -0.44 19.33 20.56
CA ASP A 242 -1.33 20.37 21.09
C ASP A 242 -0.66 21.71 20.70
N ASP A 243 -1.13 22.44 19.68
CA ASP A 243 -2.33 22.24 18.86
C ASP A 243 -2.10 21.38 17.59
N GLY A 244 -2.15 22.01 16.41
CA GLY A 244 -2.35 21.33 15.13
C GLY A 244 -1.06 20.88 14.47
N VAL A 245 -1.16 19.82 13.66
CA VAL A 245 -0.01 19.17 13.06
C VAL A 245 -0.29 18.66 11.65
N ARG A 246 0.74 18.69 10.81
CA ARG A 246 0.72 18.15 9.46
C ARG A 246 2.01 17.38 9.18
N VAL A 247 1.89 16.21 8.56
CA VAL A 247 3.02 15.36 8.17
C VAL A 247 3.03 15.23 6.65
N THR A 248 4.18 15.51 6.06
CA THR A 248 4.43 15.36 4.63
C THR A 248 5.55 14.34 4.39
N VAL A 249 5.31 13.36 3.52
CA VAL A 249 6.29 12.35 3.10
C VAL A 249 6.49 12.46 1.60
N ASN A 250 7.74 12.67 1.17
CA ASN A 250 8.12 12.88 -0.24
C ASN A 250 7.25 13.93 -0.96
N GLY A 251 6.81 14.94 -0.21
CA GLY A 251 5.96 16.02 -0.71
C GLY A 251 4.45 15.75 -0.72
N VAL A 252 4.03 14.57 -0.26
CA VAL A 252 2.62 14.19 -0.10
C VAL A 252 2.21 14.38 1.35
N VAL A 253 1.11 15.09 1.61
CA VAL A 253 0.57 15.22 2.96
C VAL A 253 -0.14 13.92 3.34
N VAL A 254 0.38 13.23 4.36
CA VAL A 254 -0.13 11.94 4.83
C VAL A 254 -0.95 12.05 6.12
N ILE A 255 -0.77 13.13 6.87
CA ILE A 255 -1.59 13.53 8.02
C ILE A 255 -1.82 15.04 7.90
N ASP A 256 -3.07 15.50 7.86
CA ASP A 256 -3.43 16.93 7.80
C ASP A 256 -4.42 17.31 8.89
N GLU A 257 -3.90 17.52 10.10
CA GLU A 257 -4.67 17.87 11.29
C GLU A 257 -4.24 19.27 11.76
N PHE A 258 -4.09 20.18 10.78
CA PHE A 258 -3.61 21.54 11.00
C PHE A 258 -4.74 22.47 11.47
N HIS A 259 -5.38 22.08 12.58
CA HIS A 259 -6.41 22.82 13.32
C HIS A 259 -6.19 22.67 14.83
N GLN A 260 -6.91 23.45 15.65
CA GLN A 260 -6.84 23.33 17.12
C GLN A 260 -7.13 21.88 17.57
N ALA A 261 -6.33 21.38 18.51
CA ALA A 261 -6.40 20.01 19.01
C ALA A 261 -5.84 19.98 20.44
N THR A 262 -6.24 19.01 21.25
CA THR A 262 -5.85 18.94 22.68
C THR A 262 -5.02 17.70 22.96
N GLY A 263 -4.07 17.38 22.06
CA GLY A 263 -3.19 16.23 22.25
C GLY A 263 -3.72 14.89 21.74
N GLN A 264 -4.58 14.87 20.72
CA GLN A 264 -4.97 13.64 20.02
C GLN A 264 -3.77 13.04 19.27
N THR A 265 -3.72 11.70 19.18
CA THR A 265 -2.72 11.00 18.37
C THR A 265 -3.30 10.64 17.01
N TYR A 266 -2.59 11.02 15.96
CA TYR A 266 -2.92 10.73 14.58
C TYR A 266 -1.93 9.74 14.00
N THR A 267 -2.42 8.76 13.24
CA THR A 267 -1.58 7.71 12.66
C THR A 267 -1.84 7.51 11.17
N PHE A 268 -0.80 7.17 10.43
CA PHE A 268 -0.87 6.82 9.01
C PHE A 268 0.12 5.69 8.69
N ASN A 269 -0.33 4.64 8.01
CA ASN A 269 0.56 3.57 7.58
C ASN A 269 1.05 3.84 6.15
N GLN A 270 2.36 3.97 5.97
CA GLN A 270 3.05 4.24 4.72
C GLN A 270 3.97 3.07 4.35
N ASP A 271 3.81 2.55 3.13
CA ASP A 271 4.79 1.64 2.56
C ASP A 271 5.97 2.43 1.97
N PHE A 272 7.19 2.13 2.41
CA PHE A 272 8.42 2.73 1.91
C PHE A 272 9.20 1.70 1.08
N ILE A 273 9.82 2.19 0.01
CA ILE A 273 10.89 1.45 -0.68
C ILE A 273 12.22 1.66 0.05
N ALA A 274 13.21 0.81 -0.19
CA ALA A 274 14.54 1.05 0.37
C ALA A 274 15.17 2.29 -0.27
N GLY A 275 15.63 3.25 0.54
CA GLY A 275 16.25 4.47 0.03
C GLY A 275 16.03 5.69 0.92
N THR A 276 16.31 6.86 0.36
CA THR A 276 16.15 8.16 1.05
C THR A 276 14.75 8.73 0.81
N HIS A 277 14.10 9.18 1.88
CA HIS A 277 12.78 9.79 1.85
C HIS A 277 12.81 11.15 2.56
N ASN A 278 12.14 12.14 1.98
CA ASN A 278 11.96 13.44 2.63
C ASN A 278 10.77 13.36 3.57
N ILE A 279 10.95 13.74 4.83
CA ILE A 279 9.86 13.87 5.79
C ILE A 279 9.86 15.29 6.34
N MET A 280 8.69 15.91 6.32
CA MET A 280 8.45 17.24 6.89
C MET A 280 7.30 17.18 7.87
N ILE A 281 7.51 17.75 9.05
CA ILE A 281 6.50 17.90 10.10
C ILE A 281 6.27 19.38 10.32
N GLU A 282 5.03 19.81 10.25
CA GLU A 282 4.60 21.17 10.50
C GLU A 282 3.66 21.18 11.70
N TYR A 283 3.88 22.11 12.61
CA TYR A 283 3.15 22.24 13.87
C TYR A 283 2.81 23.70 14.11
N PHE A 284 1.65 23.96 14.70
CA PHE A 284 1.38 25.24 15.33
C PHE A 284 0.81 25.07 16.73
N GLU A 285 1.04 26.10 17.52
CA GLU A 285 0.44 26.32 18.82
C GLU A 285 -0.39 27.61 18.71
N ASP A 286 -1.62 27.59 19.20
CA ASP A 286 -2.49 28.77 19.25
C ASP A 286 -2.56 29.36 20.66
N ASN A 287 -2.85 28.53 21.67
CA ASN A 287 -2.79 28.93 23.07
C ASN A 287 -2.75 27.73 24.04
N GLY A 288 -2.16 27.93 25.23
CA GLY A 288 -2.30 27.00 26.34
C GLY A 288 -1.16 25.99 26.47
N GLU A 289 -1.46 24.69 26.45
CA GLU A 289 -0.43 23.65 26.60
C GLU A 289 0.17 23.31 25.24
N ALA A 290 1.50 23.33 25.16
CA ALA A 290 2.22 23.14 23.90
C ALA A 290 3.09 21.88 23.97
N PHE A 291 2.86 20.94 23.06
CA PHE A 291 3.74 19.78 22.88
C PHE A 291 3.61 19.16 21.49
N ILE A 292 4.63 18.38 21.11
CA ILE A 292 4.62 17.50 19.94
C ILE A 292 5.37 16.20 20.25
N ASP A 293 4.85 15.06 19.80
CA ASP A 293 5.51 13.75 19.87
C ASP A 293 5.32 13.05 18.53
N TYR A 294 6.35 13.08 17.69
CA TYR A 294 6.40 12.38 16.40
C TYR A 294 7.18 11.07 16.52
N THR A 295 6.63 10.01 15.92
CA THR A 295 7.32 8.71 15.76
C THR A 295 7.13 8.15 14.36
N LEU A 296 8.14 7.41 13.89
CA LEU A 296 8.13 6.64 12.65
C LEU A 296 8.52 5.20 12.94
N PHE A 297 7.59 4.30 12.73
CA PHE A 297 7.62 2.95 13.27
C PHE A 297 7.59 1.93 12.15
N ARG A 298 8.57 1.04 12.02
CA ARG A 298 8.48 -0.05 11.03
C ARG A 298 7.55 -1.15 11.54
N LEU A 299 6.41 -1.37 10.89
CA LEU A 299 5.40 -2.34 11.31
C LEU A 299 5.78 -3.80 11.01
N ASP A 300 6.57 -4.04 9.96
CA ASP A 300 6.89 -5.40 9.50
C ASP A 300 8.41 -5.66 9.55
N SER A 301 8.83 -6.75 10.24
CA SER A 301 10.20 -7.30 10.12
C SER A 301 10.37 -8.19 8.88
N ASP A 302 9.27 -8.56 8.23
CA ASP A 302 9.26 -9.32 6.99
C ASP A 302 8.98 -8.38 5.81
N THR A 303 9.75 -8.61 4.75
CA THR A 303 9.78 -7.88 3.48
C THR A 303 8.41 -7.38 3.02
N ILE A 304 8.32 -6.11 2.61
CA ILE A 304 7.34 -5.68 1.60
C ILE A 304 7.31 -6.76 0.52
N PRO A 305 6.14 -7.21 0.06
CA PRO A 305 6.07 -8.13 -1.07
C PRO A 305 7.03 -7.63 -2.14
N THR A 306 7.96 -8.49 -2.58
CA THR A 306 8.88 -8.16 -3.69
C THR A 306 8.13 -7.88 -5.01
N ASP A 307 6.80 -8.02 -4.96
CA ASP A 307 5.79 -7.78 -5.98
C ASP A 307 4.99 -6.48 -5.75
N VAL A 308 5.56 -5.46 -5.09
CA VAL A 308 5.00 -4.11 -5.20
C VAL A 308 5.37 -3.54 -6.57
N ASP A 309 4.35 -3.21 -7.36
CA ASP A 309 4.54 -2.54 -8.63
C ASP A 309 5.18 -1.16 -8.40
N LEU A 310 6.45 -1.03 -8.76
CA LEU A 310 7.19 0.22 -8.64
C LEU A 310 6.97 1.08 -9.88
N TRP A 311 6.46 2.29 -9.67
CA TRP A 311 6.17 3.25 -10.72
C TRP A 311 7.31 4.24 -10.85
N THR A 312 7.71 4.53 -12.09
CA THR A 312 8.49 5.73 -12.37
C THR A 312 7.53 6.90 -12.41
N ALA A 313 7.64 7.81 -11.44
CA ALA A 313 6.85 9.03 -11.33
C ALA A 313 7.63 10.22 -11.88
N GLU A 314 7.01 11.00 -12.76
CA GLU A 314 7.56 12.19 -13.38
C GLU A 314 6.59 13.35 -13.16
N TYR A 315 7.10 14.53 -12.80
CA TYR A 315 6.29 15.72 -12.48
C TYR A 315 6.73 16.92 -13.32
N TRP A 316 5.78 17.69 -13.82
CA TRP A 316 6.02 18.89 -14.63
C TRP A 316 5.36 20.12 -14.03
N SER A 317 6.06 21.26 -14.09
CA SER A 317 5.55 22.59 -13.72
C SER A 317 4.60 23.21 -14.76
N ASN A 318 3.88 22.37 -15.50
CA ASN A 318 2.84 22.75 -16.47
C ASN A 318 1.82 21.61 -16.57
N PRO A 319 0.55 21.87 -16.94
CA PRO A 319 -0.52 20.87 -16.93
C PRO A 319 -0.51 19.94 -18.16
N ALA A 320 0.43 20.14 -19.09
CA ALA A 320 0.40 19.51 -20.41
C ALA A 320 1.51 18.47 -20.62
N LEU A 321 2.24 18.08 -19.56
CA LEU A 321 3.37 17.14 -19.62
C LEU A 321 4.45 17.55 -20.64
N ASN A 322 4.59 18.85 -20.90
CA ASN A 322 5.46 19.36 -21.95
C ASN A 322 6.89 19.57 -21.45
N GLY A 323 7.87 19.14 -22.25
CA GLY A 323 9.30 19.31 -21.97
C GLY A 323 9.85 18.24 -21.03
N ALA A 324 11.05 18.49 -20.49
CA ALA A 324 11.65 17.59 -19.50
C ALA A 324 10.90 17.70 -18.15
N PRO A 325 10.71 16.59 -17.42
CA PRO A 325 10.12 16.63 -16.09
C PRO A 325 10.98 17.51 -15.17
N THR A 326 10.30 18.25 -14.30
CA THR A 326 10.93 19.05 -13.24
C THR A 326 11.51 18.14 -12.16
N PHE A 327 10.87 17.00 -11.92
CA PHE A 327 11.25 16.03 -10.91
C PHE A 327 10.87 14.61 -11.35
N THR A 328 11.72 13.63 -11.04
CA THR A 328 11.49 12.21 -11.31
C THR A 328 11.88 11.40 -10.09
N GLN A 329 11.01 10.46 -9.69
CA GLN A 329 11.28 9.54 -8.59
C GLN A 329 10.63 8.18 -8.82
N VAL A 330 10.86 7.24 -7.90
CA VAL A 330 10.18 5.93 -7.87
C VAL A 330 9.17 5.94 -6.72
N GLU A 331 7.95 5.51 -7.01
CA GLU A 331 6.82 5.51 -6.07
C GLU A 331 6.08 4.17 -6.10
N ILE A 332 5.30 3.92 -5.04
CA ILE A 332 4.46 2.71 -4.90
C ILE A 332 3.12 2.80 -5.66
N GLY A 333 2.83 3.94 -6.30
CA GLY A 333 1.64 4.10 -7.12
C GLY A 333 1.25 5.56 -7.39
N PRO A 334 0.22 5.78 -8.23
CA PRO A 334 -0.26 7.09 -8.62
C PRO A 334 -1.24 7.74 -7.63
N THR A 335 -1.55 7.11 -6.49
CA THR A 335 -2.52 7.64 -5.52
C THR A 335 -1.89 8.72 -4.63
N HIS A 336 -2.41 9.94 -4.72
CA HIS A 336 -1.93 11.13 -4.02
C HIS A 336 -3.07 12.09 -3.67
N ASN A 337 -2.98 12.72 -2.51
CA ASN A 337 -3.84 13.84 -2.13
C ASN A 337 -2.96 15.01 -1.69
N TRP A 338 -2.78 15.99 -2.57
CA TRP A 338 -2.00 17.19 -2.24
C TRP A 338 -2.89 18.31 -1.69
N GLY A 339 -4.21 18.16 -1.73
CA GLY A 339 -5.14 19.21 -1.30
C GLY A 339 -4.84 20.51 -2.03
N THR A 340 -4.63 21.61 -1.30
CA THR A 340 -4.29 22.93 -1.89
C THR A 340 -2.78 23.15 -2.08
N SER A 341 -1.99 22.07 -2.12
CA SER A 341 -0.53 22.10 -2.28
C SER A 341 -0.09 21.37 -3.55
N SER A 342 1.23 21.26 -3.77
CA SER A 342 1.83 20.57 -4.90
C SER A 342 2.79 19.45 -4.44
N PRO A 343 3.17 18.52 -5.32
CA PRO A 343 4.07 17.41 -4.99
C PRO A 343 5.43 17.85 -4.45
N LEU A 344 5.91 19.05 -4.78
CA LEU A 344 7.16 19.61 -4.29
C LEU A 344 7.10 21.14 -4.32
N ALA A 345 7.87 21.80 -3.45
CA ALA A 345 7.96 23.26 -3.43
C ALA A 345 8.47 23.89 -4.75
N THR A 346 9.16 23.12 -5.60
CA THR A 346 9.59 23.55 -6.94
C THR A 346 8.52 23.40 -8.02
N ILE A 347 7.46 22.62 -7.73
CA ILE A 347 6.28 22.48 -8.57
C ILE A 347 5.26 23.55 -8.13
N PRO A 348 4.69 24.34 -9.04
CA PRO A 348 3.63 25.28 -8.71
C PRO A 348 2.45 24.60 -8.01
N ILE A 349 1.81 25.29 -7.08
CA ILE A 349 0.61 24.80 -6.37
C ILE A 349 -0.49 24.40 -7.37
N ASN A 350 -0.67 25.20 -8.42
CA ASN A 350 -1.68 25.00 -9.46
C ASN A 350 -1.01 24.86 -10.83
N ASN A 351 -1.68 24.23 -11.80
CA ASN A 351 -1.22 24.09 -13.19
C ASN A 351 0.03 23.22 -13.33
N PHE A 352 0.01 22.05 -12.71
CA PHE A 352 1.06 21.04 -12.83
C PHE A 352 0.52 19.73 -13.40
N SER A 353 1.40 18.82 -13.81
CA SER A 353 1.01 17.49 -14.27
C SER A 353 1.97 16.43 -13.79
N ALA A 354 1.52 15.19 -13.77
CA ALA A 354 2.31 14.03 -13.40
C ALA A 354 2.06 12.86 -14.34
N ARG A 355 3.07 11.99 -14.48
CA ARG A 355 3.00 10.71 -15.18
C ARG A 355 3.61 9.64 -14.31
N TRP A 356 2.89 8.54 -14.13
CA TRP A 356 3.40 7.32 -13.56
C TRP A 356 3.48 6.26 -14.65
N THR A 357 4.63 5.60 -14.76
CA THR A 357 4.85 4.49 -15.70
C THR A 357 5.23 3.23 -14.94
N LEU A 358 4.46 2.17 -15.16
CA LEU A 358 4.72 0.81 -14.69
C LEU A 358 4.96 -0.11 -15.88
N SER A 359 5.98 -0.95 -15.79
CA SER A 359 6.21 -2.06 -16.74
C SER A 359 6.27 -3.34 -15.92
N THR A 360 5.21 -4.15 -16.02
CA THR A 360 5.01 -5.32 -15.16
C THR A 360 4.57 -6.52 -15.99
N THR A 361 4.65 -7.73 -15.42
CA THR A 361 4.15 -8.95 -16.08
C THR A 361 2.82 -9.33 -15.45
N LEU A 362 1.76 -9.37 -16.25
CA LEU A 362 0.42 -9.71 -15.79
C LEU A 362 0.04 -11.11 -16.24
N GLU A 363 -0.81 -11.77 -15.46
CA GLU A 363 -1.47 -13.00 -15.90
C GLU A 363 -2.60 -12.67 -16.88
N ALA A 364 -3.00 -13.62 -17.72
CA ALA A 364 -4.17 -13.44 -18.56
C ALA A 364 -5.41 -13.29 -17.68
N GLY A 365 -6.28 -12.32 -17.93
CA GLY A 365 -7.50 -12.14 -17.14
C GLY A 365 -8.19 -10.81 -17.42
N THR A 366 -9.35 -10.63 -16.81
CA THR A 366 -10.08 -9.35 -16.86
C THR A 366 -9.59 -8.48 -15.70
N TYR A 367 -9.01 -7.35 -16.02
CA TYR A 367 -8.52 -6.36 -15.06
C TYR A 367 -9.46 -5.17 -15.00
N GLN A 368 -9.87 -4.79 -13.80
CA GLN A 368 -10.59 -3.55 -13.56
C GLN A 368 -9.59 -2.46 -13.22
N PHE A 369 -9.64 -1.35 -13.96
CA PHE A 369 -8.90 -0.12 -13.69
C PHE A 369 -9.87 0.91 -13.13
N THR A 370 -9.46 1.58 -12.06
CA THR A 370 -10.20 2.65 -11.39
C THR A 370 -9.32 3.90 -11.31
N ALA A 371 -9.86 5.05 -11.68
CA ALA A 371 -9.18 6.33 -11.55
C ALA A 371 -10.16 7.41 -11.07
N THR A 372 -9.78 8.16 -10.05
CA THR A 372 -10.51 9.33 -9.54
C THR A 372 -9.51 10.48 -9.49
N ALA A 373 -9.86 11.64 -10.01
CA ALA A 373 -8.96 12.79 -9.96
C ALA A 373 -9.71 14.12 -9.87
N ASP A 374 -9.01 15.09 -9.28
CA ASP A 374 -9.30 16.51 -9.29
C ASP A 374 -7.96 17.18 -9.67
N ASP A 375 -7.68 17.55 -10.92
CA ASP A 375 -8.58 17.60 -12.08
C ASP A 375 -8.56 16.32 -12.95
N GLY A 376 -7.79 16.32 -14.04
CA GLY A 376 -7.96 15.37 -15.14
C GLY A 376 -7.03 14.18 -15.05
N VAL A 377 -7.52 13.01 -15.50
CA VAL A 377 -6.77 11.75 -15.48
C VAL A 377 -6.94 10.95 -16.77
N ARG A 378 -5.87 10.32 -17.25
CA ARG A 378 -5.95 9.28 -18.27
C ARG A 378 -5.06 8.09 -17.92
N VAL A 379 -5.55 6.90 -18.26
CA VAL A 379 -4.87 5.63 -18.04
C VAL A 379 -4.67 4.96 -19.39
N LEU A 380 -3.42 4.62 -19.71
CA LEU A 380 -3.04 3.89 -20.91
C LEU A 380 -2.55 2.49 -20.52
N VAL A 381 -3.01 1.48 -21.24
CA VAL A 381 -2.48 0.11 -21.17
C VAL A 381 -1.91 -0.23 -22.55
N ASP A 382 -0.63 -0.56 -22.59
CA ASP A 382 0.15 -0.83 -23.81
C ASP A 382 0.02 0.29 -24.87
N GLY A 383 0.04 1.54 -24.39
CA GLY A 383 -0.08 2.74 -25.21
C GLY A 383 -1.51 3.08 -25.66
N ARG A 384 -2.52 2.28 -25.28
CA ARG A 384 -3.92 2.56 -25.57
C ARG A 384 -4.62 3.15 -24.34
N ALA A 385 -5.24 4.32 -24.48
CA ALA A 385 -6.07 4.89 -23.42
C ALA A 385 -7.29 3.99 -23.14
N VAL A 386 -7.41 3.52 -21.89
CA VAL A 386 -8.55 2.75 -21.37
C VAL A 386 -9.46 3.62 -20.49
N ILE A 387 -8.90 4.65 -19.85
CA ILE A 387 -9.61 5.80 -19.25
C ILE A 387 -9.00 7.05 -19.89
N ASN A 388 -9.82 8.00 -20.33
CA ASN A 388 -9.32 9.19 -21.03
C ASN A 388 -10.09 10.46 -20.64
N GLU A 389 -10.01 10.82 -19.36
CA GLU A 389 -10.77 11.89 -18.74
C GLU A 389 -9.82 13.06 -18.43
N PHE A 390 -8.97 13.38 -19.41
CA PHE A 390 -7.93 14.42 -19.29
C PHE A 390 -8.53 15.82 -19.56
N HIS A 391 -9.53 16.17 -18.76
CA HIS A 391 -10.20 17.48 -18.73
C HIS A 391 -10.52 17.86 -17.27
N LEU A 392 -10.96 19.10 -17.03
CA LEU A 392 -11.35 19.55 -15.70
C LEU A 392 -12.45 18.65 -15.13
N ALA A 393 -12.29 18.22 -13.89
CA ALA A 393 -13.20 17.32 -13.18
C ALA A 393 -12.98 17.48 -11.68
N THR A 394 -14.01 17.22 -10.86
CA THR A 394 -13.94 17.46 -9.41
C THR A 394 -14.06 16.15 -8.63
N GLY A 395 -13.15 15.20 -8.88
CA GLY A 395 -13.12 13.93 -8.15
C GLY A 395 -14.13 12.88 -8.64
N GLN A 396 -14.51 12.90 -9.92
CA GLN A 396 -15.36 11.85 -10.49
C GLN A 396 -14.55 10.55 -10.64
N ALA A 397 -15.12 9.42 -10.19
CA ALA A 397 -14.52 8.11 -10.35
C ALA A 397 -14.87 7.50 -11.71
N TYR A 398 -13.85 6.94 -12.38
CA TYR A 398 -13.94 6.24 -13.65
C TYR A 398 -13.49 4.81 -13.49
N ILE A 399 -14.26 3.87 -14.05
CA ILE A 399 -14.02 2.43 -13.90
C ILE A 399 -14.12 1.79 -15.29
N VAL A 400 -13.12 0.98 -15.65
CA VAL A 400 -13.13 0.22 -16.89
C VAL A 400 -12.58 -1.18 -16.65
N GLU A 401 -13.18 -2.17 -17.31
CA GLU A 401 -12.67 -3.54 -17.35
C GLU A 401 -11.96 -3.77 -18.68
N VAL A 402 -10.77 -4.36 -18.62
CA VAL A 402 -9.88 -4.60 -19.75
C VAL A 402 -9.43 -6.05 -19.69
N ASP A 403 -9.71 -6.81 -20.74
CA ASP A 403 -9.16 -8.15 -20.90
C ASP A 403 -7.70 -8.07 -21.35
N LEU A 404 -6.81 -8.61 -20.53
CA LEU A 404 -5.37 -8.67 -20.79
C LEU A 404 -4.94 -10.12 -20.98
N LEU A 405 -3.97 -10.32 -21.87
CA LEU A 405 -3.32 -11.61 -22.03
C LEU A 405 -2.21 -11.76 -20.99
N ALA A 406 -1.70 -12.97 -20.82
CA ALA A 406 -0.52 -13.16 -19.99
C ALA A 406 0.70 -12.58 -20.71
N GLY A 407 1.53 -11.82 -20.00
CA GLY A 407 2.75 -11.26 -20.57
C GLY A 407 3.16 -9.93 -19.99
N GLN A 408 4.14 -9.30 -20.62
CA GLN A 408 4.61 -7.97 -20.24
C GLN A 408 3.59 -6.92 -20.71
N HIS A 409 3.21 -6.05 -19.79
CA HIS A 409 2.32 -4.92 -20.04
C HIS A 409 2.94 -3.62 -19.53
N GLN A 410 2.66 -2.53 -20.22
CA GLN A 410 2.95 -1.18 -19.74
C GLN A 410 1.65 -0.49 -19.32
N ILE A 411 1.61 -0.01 -18.09
CA ILE A 411 0.51 0.83 -17.59
C ILE A 411 1.07 2.24 -17.39
N VAL A 412 0.42 3.23 -17.98
CA VAL A 412 0.76 4.65 -17.83
C VAL A 412 -0.45 5.37 -17.26
N VAL A 413 -0.26 6.07 -16.14
CA VAL A 413 -1.28 6.96 -15.57
C VAL A 413 -0.77 8.37 -15.70
N GLU A 414 -1.59 9.25 -16.26
CA GLU A 414 -1.26 10.67 -16.38
C GLU A 414 -2.35 11.51 -15.74
N TYR A 415 -1.90 12.56 -15.08
CA TYR A 415 -2.72 13.45 -14.28
C TYR A 415 -2.36 14.90 -14.59
N PHE A 416 -3.33 15.81 -14.52
CA PHE A 416 -3.04 17.23 -14.34
C PHE A 416 -3.93 17.86 -13.28
N ASP A 417 -3.36 18.85 -12.62
CA ASP A 417 -4.04 19.80 -11.76
C ASP A 417 -4.12 21.15 -12.50
N ALA A 418 -5.28 21.79 -12.51
CA ALA A 418 -5.43 23.16 -13.00
C ALA A 418 -5.58 24.16 -11.85
N LEU A 419 -6.51 23.92 -10.91
CA LEU A 419 -6.85 24.86 -9.85
C LEU A 419 -7.31 24.17 -8.56
N ASP A 420 -6.99 24.81 -7.44
CA ASP A 420 -7.51 24.52 -6.10
C ASP A 420 -7.04 23.19 -5.51
N ILE A 421 -7.81 22.12 -5.68
CA ILE A 421 -7.57 20.83 -5.01
C ILE A 421 -6.91 19.88 -5.98
N ALA A 422 -5.70 19.45 -5.64
CA ALA A 422 -4.96 18.45 -6.39
C ALA A 422 -5.10 17.07 -5.73
N PHE A 423 -5.77 16.15 -6.42
CA PHE A 423 -6.05 14.80 -5.93
C PHE A 423 -6.06 13.78 -7.07
N ILE A 424 -5.49 12.60 -6.83
CA ILE A 424 -5.63 11.43 -7.68
C ILE A 424 -5.68 10.16 -6.82
N ASP A 425 -6.59 9.25 -7.16
CA ASP A 425 -6.62 7.90 -6.66
C ASP A 425 -6.70 6.93 -7.84
N PHE A 426 -5.76 5.98 -7.89
CA PHE A 426 -5.69 4.99 -8.95
C PHE A 426 -5.57 3.58 -8.37
N GLY A 427 -6.30 2.65 -8.97
CA GLY A 427 -6.19 1.23 -8.66
C GLY A 427 -6.36 0.40 -9.91
N PHE A 428 -5.76 -0.79 -9.92
CA PHE A 428 -6.12 -1.82 -10.87
C PHE A 428 -6.07 -3.19 -10.22
N ASN A 429 -7.06 -4.04 -10.48
CA ASN A 429 -7.20 -5.35 -9.86
C ASN A 429 -7.67 -6.38 -10.88
N ARG A 430 -7.13 -7.60 -10.81
CA ARG A 430 -7.62 -8.72 -11.59
C ARG A 430 -8.93 -9.24 -10.98
N LEU A 431 -10.02 -9.21 -11.74
CA LEU A 431 -11.35 -9.62 -11.26
C LEU A 431 -11.58 -11.13 -11.36
N SER A 432 -11.06 -11.77 -12.40
CA SER A 432 -11.21 -13.20 -12.64
C SER A 432 -10.25 -13.72 -13.70
N ASP A 433 -10.06 -15.04 -13.73
CA ASP A 433 -9.68 -15.74 -14.95
C ASP A 433 -10.79 -15.46 -15.97
N SER A 434 -10.48 -14.79 -17.09
CA SER A 434 -11.47 -14.37 -18.08
C SER A 434 -12.46 -15.50 -18.36
N SER A 435 -13.70 -15.36 -17.91
CA SER A 435 -14.80 -16.16 -18.41
C SER A 435 -15.07 -15.70 -19.83
N THR A 436 -14.38 -16.32 -20.79
CA THR A 436 -14.55 -16.28 -22.27
C THR A 436 -13.50 -15.58 -23.16
N VAL A 437 -12.26 -15.35 -22.70
CA VAL A 437 -11.13 -15.27 -23.66
C VAL A 437 -10.38 -16.59 -23.59
N GLY A 438 -10.74 -17.48 -24.51
CA GLY A 438 -10.07 -18.77 -24.64
C GLY A 438 -8.57 -18.59 -24.80
N GLN A 439 -7.81 -19.47 -24.15
CA GLN A 439 -6.50 -19.94 -24.58
C GLN A 439 -6.32 -19.76 -26.09
N PRO A 440 -5.19 -19.20 -26.58
CA PRO A 440 -5.02 -18.88 -28.00
C PRO A 440 -5.54 -20.04 -28.82
N ALA A 441 -6.54 -19.76 -29.66
CA ALA A 441 -7.09 -20.78 -30.53
C ALA A 441 -5.89 -21.41 -31.24
N VAL A 442 -5.72 -22.72 -31.13
CA VAL A 442 -4.79 -23.44 -31.99
C VAL A 442 -5.42 -23.36 -33.37
N THR A 443 -5.15 -22.27 -34.07
CA THR A 443 -5.64 -21.99 -35.43
C THR A 443 -5.05 -22.98 -36.44
N ASN A 444 -3.98 -23.69 -36.05
CA ASN A 444 -3.07 -24.42 -36.94
C ASN A 444 -2.56 -23.54 -38.09
N ALA A 445 -2.61 -22.22 -37.91
CA ALA A 445 -2.21 -21.24 -38.89
C ALA A 445 -0.78 -20.77 -38.62
N PHE A 446 0.00 -20.62 -39.68
CA PHE A 446 1.40 -20.22 -39.60
C PHE A 446 1.70 -19.12 -40.60
N ALA A 447 2.60 -18.20 -40.23
CA ALA A 447 3.16 -17.19 -41.10
C ALA A 447 4.66 -17.43 -41.29
N THR A 448 5.09 -17.54 -42.55
CA THR A 448 6.50 -17.61 -42.94
C THR A 448 6.97 -16.26 -43.49
N VAL A 449 8.09 -15.75 -43.00
CA VAL A 449 8.61 -14.43 -43.37
C VAL A 449 9.19 -14.42 -44.79
N ASN A 450 8.68 -13.55 -45.67
CA ASN A 450 9.12 -13.46 -47.07
C ASN A 450 10.14 -12.34 -47.35
N THR A 451 10.31 -11.40 -46.42
CA THR A 451 11.28 -10.30 -46.53
C THR A 451 12.59 -10.66 -45.82
N ALA A 452 13.67 -9.89 -46.06
CA ALA A 452 14.96 -10.10 -45.38
C ALA A 452 14.83 -9.91 -43.87
N ARG A 453 14.18 -8.81 -43.45
CA ARG A 453 13.88 -8.49 -42.05
C ARG A 453 12.45 -7.99 -41.94
N LEU A 454 11.70 -8.47 -40.95
CA LEU A 454 10.30 -8.11 -40.69
C LEU A 454 10.14 -7.69 -39.23
N ASN A 455 9.62 -6.48 -39.01
CA ASN A 455 9.30 -6.00 -37.68
C ASN A 455 8.02 -6.66 -37.16
N LEU A 456 8.09 -7.24 -35.97
CA LEU A 456 6.92 -7.55 -35.15
C LEU A 456 6.53 -6.28 -34.38
N ARG A 457 5.27 -5.86 -34.50
CA ARG A 457 4.81 -4.56 -33.98
C ARG A 457 3.83 -4.66 -32.83
N SER A 458 3.80 -3.68 -31.94
CA SER A 458 2.86 -3.66 -30.80
C SER A 458 1.38 -3.50 -31.21
N ALA A 459 1.08 -2.92 -32.38
CA ALA A 459 -0.27 -2.76 -32.92
C ALA A 459 -0.30 -3.03 -34.45
N PRO A 460 -1.47 -3.31 -35.06
CA PRO A 460 -1.60 -3.58 -36.50
C PRO A 460 -1.51 -2.30 -37.36
N ASN A 461 -0.42 -1.54 -37.20
CA ASN A 461 -0.12 -0.36 -37.99
C ASN A 461 1.40 -0.17 -38.14
N THR A 462 1.83 0.68 -39.08
CA THR A 462 3.27 0.86 -39.36
C THR A 462 3.98 1.83 -38.43
N SER A 463 3.25 2.54 -37.57
CA SER A 463 3.77 3.58 -36.66
C SER A 463 4.03 3.09 -35.24
N SER A 464 3.46 1.95 -34.84
CA SER A 464 3.62 1.42 -33.48
C SER A 464 5.01 0.83 -33.27
N ASP A 465 5.37 0.64 -32.00
CA ASP A 465 6.68 0.15 -31.59
C ASP A 465 7.04 -1.21 -32.22
N VAL A 466 8.34 -1.39 -32.43
CA VAL A 466 8.92 -2.64 -32.91
C VAL A 466 9.31 -3.46 -31.70
N LEU A 467 8.62 -4.56 -31.46
CA LEU A 467 8.86 -5.47 -30.34
C LEU A 467 10.09 -6.36 -30.61
N THR A 468 10.18 -6.90 -31.83
CA THR A 468 11.32 -7.70 -32.28
C THR A 468 11.39 -7.72 -33.81
N VAL A 469 12.43 -8.34 -34.36
CA VAL A 469 12.64 -8.49 -35.80
C VAL A 469 12.84 -9.96 -36.14
N MET A 470 12.10 -10.42 -37.15
CA MET A 470 12.19 -11.78 -37.70
C MET A 470 12.94 -11.74 -39.03
N GLU A 471 13.69 -12.81 -39.31
CA GLU A 471 14.50 -13.00 -40.50
C GLU A 471 13.76 -13.83 -41.57
N ARG A 472 14.22 -13.75 -42.82
CA ARG A 472 13.60 -14.47 -43.94
C ARG A 472 13.54 -15.98 -43.68
N GLY A 473 12.37 -16.57 -43.92
CA GLY A 473 12.14 -18.01 -43.85
C GLY A 473 11.77 -18.52 -42.46
N GLU A 474 11.86 -17.69 -41.43
CA GLU A 474 11.33 -18.04 -40.10
C GLU A 474 9.82 -18.18 -40.15
N THR A 475 9.28 -19.11 -39.35
CA THR A 475 7.86 -19.47 -39.35
C THR A 475 7.31 -19.44 -37.94
N TYR A 476 6.19 -18.76 -37.74
CA TYR A 476 5.57 -18.54 -36.42
C TYR A 476 4.06 -18.82 -36.43
N PRO A 477 3.48 -19.25 -35.30
CA PRO A 477 2.03 -19.41 -35.16
C PRO A 477 1.29 -18.08 -35.34
N ILE A 478 0.17 -18.12 -36.08
CA ILE A 478 -0.79 -17.01 -36.17
C ILE A 478 -1.86 -17.22 -35.09
N VAL A 479 -1.91 -16.31 -34.12
CA VAL A 479 -2.88 -16.37 -33.01
C VAL A 479 -4.12 -15.52 -33.26
N GLY A 480 -4.06 -14.63 -34.24
CA GLY A 480 -5.17 -13.73 -34.54
C GLY A 480 -4.97 -12.88 -35.78
N ARG A 481 -5.98 -12.08 -36.11
CA ARG A 481 -5.95 -11.13 -37.22
C ARG A 481 -6.66 -9.85 -36.87
N ASN A 482 -6.42 -8.81 -37.67
CA ASN A 482 -7.25 -7.62 -37.61
C ASN A 482 -8.55 -7.79 -38.42
N ALA A 483 -9.54 -6.93 -38.20
CA ALA A 483 -10.89 -7.09 -38.76
C ALA A 483 -10.93 -7.26 -40.29
N ASP A 484 -10.07 -6.54 -41.00
CA ASP A 484 -9.95 -6.57 -42.47
C ASP A 484 -8.88 -7.56 -42.99
N SER A 485 -8.24 -8.34 -42.11
CA SER A 485 -7.17 -9.30 -42.42
C SER A 485 -5.93 -8.69 -43.11
N THR A 486 -5.69 -7.39 -42.98
CA THR A 486 -4.46 -6.76 -43.47
C THR A 486 -3.25 -6.98 -42.56
N TRP A 487 -3.48 -7.40 -41.31
CA TRP A 487 -2.46 -7.73 -40.32
C TRP A 487 -2.74 -9.08 -39.62
N TRP A 488 -1.67 -9.84 -39.40
CA TRP A 488 -1.67 -11.06 -38.61
C TRP A 488 -1.02 -10.81 -37.26
N GLN A 489 -1.60 -11.36 -36.19
CA GLN A 489 -0.97 -11.41 -34.89
C GLN A 489 -0.21 -12.73 -34.76
N LEU A 490 1.08 -12.65 -34.47
CA LEU A 490 1.98 -13.78 -34.30
C LEU A 490 2.38 -13.96 -32.84
N ASP A 491 2.62 -15.21 -32.48
CA ASP A 491 3.41 -15.59 -31.30
C ASP A 491 4.86 -15.84 -31.73
N VAL A 492 5.76 -14.92 -31.39
CA VAL A 492 7.20 -15.02 -31.68
C VAL A 492 7.94 -15.38 -30.40
N ASN A 493 8.07 -16.69 -30.13
CA ASN A 493 8.75 -17.22 -28.95
C ASN A 493 8.21 -16.63 -27.62
N GLY A 494 6.89 -16.47 -27.49
CA GLY A 494 6.23 -15.86 -26.35
C GLY A 494 6.02 -14.35 -26.46
N THR A 495 6.57 -13.69 -27.48
CA THR A 495 6.30 -12.27 -27.76
C THR A 495 5.16 -12.14 -28.75
N MET A 496 4.02 -11.61 -28.30
CA MET A 496 2.85 -11.38 -29.16
C MET A 496 2.98 -10.07 -29.92
N GLY A 497 2.74 -10.07 -31.22
CA GLY A 497 2.70 -8.83 -31.98
C GLY A 497 2.22 -8.98 -33.41
N TRP A 498 2.18 -7.86 -34.13
CA TRP A 498 1.49 -7.72 -35.40
C TRP A 498 2.47 -7.64 -36.57
N VAL A 499 2.16 -8.37 -37.65
CA VAL A 499 2.87 -8.29 -38.93
C VAL A 499 1.92 -7.97 -40.07
N PHE A 500 2.42 -7.22 -41.05
CA PHE A 500 1.65 -6.87 -42.23
C PHE A 500 1.51 -8.09 -43.14
N ASN A 501 0.27 -8.44 -43.51
CA ASN A 501 -0.07 -9.64 -44.28
C ASN A 501 0.76 -9.77 -45.58
N ALA A 502 1.00 -8.66 -46.29
CA ALA A 502 1.73 -8.69 -47.57
C ALA A 502 3.21 -9.11 -47.44
N LEU A 503 3.76 -9.19 -46.23
CA LEU A 503 5.17 -9.49 -45.98
C LEU A 503 5.41 -10.93 -45.51
N VAL A 504 4.35 -11.73 -45.39
CA VAL A 504 4.39 -13.12 -44.95
C VAL A 504 3.64 -14.04 -45.90
N GLN A 505 4.05 -15.31 -45.98
CA GLN A 505 3.26 -16.37 -46.59
C GLN A 505 2.51 -17.09 -45.48
N VAL A 506 1.19 -17.23 -45.62
CA VAL A 506 0.35 -17.82 -44.56
C VAL A 506 -0.26 -19.16 -44.97
N THR A 507 -0.46 -20.05 -43.99
CA THR A 507 -1.17 -21.32 -44.13
C THR A 507 -2.22 -21.45 -43.01
N GLY A 508 -3.29 -22.22 -43.23
CA GLY A 508 -4.27 -22.55 -42.19
C GLY A 508 -5.18 -21.41 -41.72
N THR A 509 -5.31 -20.31 -42.47
CA THR A 509 -5.93 -19.06 -41.99
C THR A 509 -7.46 -19.06 -41.89
N GLU A 510 -8.12 -20.17 -42.23
CA GLU A 510 -9.59 -20.25 -42.39
C GLU A 510 -10.36 -19.93 -41.10
N ASN A 511 -9.78 -20.21 -39.94
CA ASN A 511 -10.41 -20.05 -38.62
C ASN A 511 -9.65 -19.09 -37.70
N VAL A 512 -8.82 -18.19 -38.24
CA VAL A 512 -8.07 -17.25 -37.42
C VAL A 512 -9.02 -16.18 -36.84
N PRO A 513 -9.14 -16.07 -35.51
CA PRO A 513 -10.05 -15.12 -34.87
C PRO A 513 -9.58 -13.68 -35.07
N VAL A 514 -10.54 -12.75 -35.09
CA VAL A 514 -10.20 -11.33 -35.07
C VAL A 514 -9.86 -10.95 -33.62
N THR A 515 -8.59 -10.62 -33.37
CA THR A 515 -8.05 -10.35 -32.03
C THR A 515 -7.70 -8.88 -31.82
N ASN A 516 -7.76 -8.06 -32.89
CA ASN A 516 -7.70 -6.60 -32.75
C ASN A 516 -9.07 -5.98 -32.45
N GLN A 517 -10.11 -6.79 -32.34
CA GLN A 517 -11.36 -6.30 -31.77
C GLN A 517 -11.12 -6.20 -30.28
N SER A 518 -10.75 -5.00 -29.83
CA SER A 518 -11.37 -4.61 -28.58
C SER A 518 -12.87 -4.67 -28.83
N SER A 519 -13.57 -5.52 -28.09
CA SER A 519 -14.73 -5.01 -27.38
C SER A 519 -14.25 -3.68 -26.79
N GLY A 520 -14.62 -2.57 -27.43
CA GLY A 520 -14.53 -1.29 -26.74
C GLY A 520 -15.22 -1.46 -25.39
N PRO A 521 -14.84 -0.68 -24.36
CA PRO A 521 -15.56 -0.70 -23.09
C PRO A 521 -17.05 -0.70 -23.37
N ALA A 522 -17.85 -1.44 -22.60
CA ALA A 522 -19.30 -1.47 -22.75
C ALA A 522 -19.80 -0.01 -22.79
N VAL A 523 -20.03 0.51 -23.99
CA VAL A 523 -20.22 1.96 -24.14
C VAL A 523 -21.65 2.24 -23.71
N THR A 524 -21.79 2.90 -22.57
CA THR A 524 -23.09 3.29 -22.01
C THR A 524 -23.82 4.14 -23.04
N PRO A 525 -24.97 3.68 -23.57
CA PRO A 525 -25.73 4.48 -24.52
C PRO A 525 -26.13 5.80 -23.86
N THR A 526 -25.84 6.94 -24.50
CA THR A 526 -26.30 8.25 -24.01
C THR A 526 -27.82 8.41 -24.09
N GLY A 527 -28.49 7.50 -24.80
CA GLY A 527 -29.90 7.61 -25.17
C GLY A 527 -30.16 8.58 -26.33
N PHE A 528 -29.14 9.29 -26.81
CA PHE A 528 -29.25 10.20 -27.95
C PHE A 528 -28.87 9.53 -29.27
N THR A 529 -29.34 10.14 -30.36
CA THR A 529 -29.09 9.69 -31.73
C THR A 529 -28.52 10.82 -32.58
N VAL A 530 -27.69 10.44 -33.55
CA VAL A 530 -27.21 11.31 -34.62
C VAL A 530 -27.81 10.84 -35.94
N ARG A 531 -28.27 11.79 -36.76
CA ARG A 531 -28.71 11.54 -38.13
C ARG A 531 -27.65 11.99 -39.12
N ALA A 532 -27.34 11.16 -40.11
CA ALA A 532 -26.49 11.54 -41.24
C ALA A 532 -27.26 12.49 -42.18
N ASP A 533 -26.74 13.69 -42.41
CA ASP A 533 -27.27 14.62 -43.41
C ASP A 533 -26.79 14.26 -44.82
N GLU A 534 -25.56 13.76 -44.90
CA GLU A 534 -24.95 13.18 -46.09
C GLU A 534 -24.23 11.86 -45.74
N THR A 535 -23.85 11.06 -46.74
CA THR A 535 -23.07 9.84 -46.47
C THR A 535 -21.68 10.23 -45.96
N VAL A 536 -21.39 9.90 -44.70
CA VAL A 536 -20.15 10.26 -44.02
C VAL A 536 -19.32 9.03 -43.67
N ILE A 537 -18.01 9.17 -43.60
CA ILE A 537 -17.08 8.08 -43.26
C ILE A 537 -17.02 7.92 -41.74
N ILE A 538 -17.16 6.68 -41.27
CA ILE A 538 -16.91 6.31 -39.87
C ILE A 538 -15.43 6.04 -39.73
N ARG A 539 -14.77 6.72 -38.78
CA ARG A 539 -13.32 6.68 -38.59
C ARG A 539 -12.93 6.23 -37.20
N GLU A 540 -11.67 5.83 -37.05
CA GLU A 540 -11.13 5.34 -35.78
C GLU A 540 -10.96 6.46 -34.72
N GLY A 541 -10.70 7.69 -35.16
CA GLY A 541 -10.57 8.87 -34.28
C GLY A 541 -11.16 10.13 -34.92
N PRO A 542 -11.36 11.23 -34.16
CA PRO A 542 -11.95 12.48 -34.62
C PRO A 542 -10.96 13.27 -35.49
N GLY A 543 -10.82 12.85 -36.75
CA GLY A 543 -9.96 13.52 -37.71
C GLY A 543 -10.06 12.93 -39.10
N THR A 544 -9.76 13.72 -40.13
CA THR A 544 -9.85 13.26 -41.53
C THR A 544 -8.70 12.32 -41.94
N ARG A 545 -7.69 12.17 -41.08
CA ARG A 545 -6.49 11.35 -41.32
C ARG A 545 -6.48 10.02 -40.56
N THR A 546 -7.49 9.77 -39.72
CA THR A 546 -7.61 8.52 -38.95
C THR A 546 -8.17 7.40 -39.83
N ALA A 547 -7.95 6.15 -39.41
CA ALA A 547 -8.32 4.97 -40.20
C ALA A 547 -9.82 4.94 -40.51
N VAL A 548 -10.17 4.41 -41.69
CA VAL A 548 -11.55 4.28 -42.12
C VAL A 548 -12.12 2.95 -41.61
N LEU A 549 -13.16 3.02 -40.79
CA LEU A 549 -13.83 1.86 -40.21
C LEU A 549 -15.10 1.47 -40.97
N GLY A 550 -15.72 2.42 -41.68
CA GLY A 550 -16.95 2.16 -42.43
C GLY A 550 -17.59 3.41 -43.00
N GLN A 551 -18.87 3.29 -43.39
CA GLN A 551 -19.68 4.40 -43.90
C GLN A 551 -21.00 4.50 -43.11
N PHE A 552 -21.43 5.73 -42.90
CA PHE A 552 -22.71 6.09 -42.30
C PHE A 552 -23.60 6.76 -43.37
N PRO A 553 -24.55 6.03 -43.98
CA PRO A 553 -25.30 6.51 -45.14
C PRO A 553 -26.27 7.66 -44.83
N ALA A 554 -26.43 8.58 -45.79
CA ALA A 554 -27.36 9.71 -45.68
C ALA A 554 -28.79 9.28 -45.24
N GLY A 555 -29.36 10.03 -44.30
CA GLY A 555 -30.70 9.80 -43.76
C GLY A 555 -30.82 8.67 -42.74
N ARG A 556 -29.75 7.92 -42.46
CA ARG A 556 -29.73 6.92 -41.37
C ARG A 556 -29.46 7.60 -40.02
N THR A 557 -29.88 6.91 -38.96
CA THR A 557 -29.59 7.29 -37.57
C THR A 557 -28.63 6.28 -36.94
N ALA A 558 -27.85 6.75 -35.97
CA ALA A 558 -26.92 5.97 -35.18
C ALA A 558 -26.97 6.45 -33.73
N GLU A 559 -26.61 5.58 -32.77
CA GLU A 559 -26.52 5.98 -31.37
C GLU A 559 -25.36 6.96 -31.19
N LEU A 560 -25.59 8.08 -30.52
CA LEU A 560 -24.54 9.01 -30.11
C LEU A 560 -23.87 8.44 -28.85
N ILE A 561 -22.56 8.23 -28.94
CA ILE A 561 -21.77 7.69 -27.83
C ILE A 561 -21.02 8.83 -27.13
N ALA A 562 -20.34 9.67 -27.91
CA ALA A 562 -19.48 10.73 -27.41
C ALA A 562 -19.32 11.83 -28.45
N ARG A 563 -18.65 12.92 -28.09
CA ARG A 563 -18.30 14.05 -28.96
C ARG A 563 -16.83 14.43 -28.82
N SER A 564 -16.25 15.03 -29.84
CA SER A 564 -14.93 15.62 -29.70
C SER A 564 -15.02 16.88 -28.84
N PHE A 565 -13.91 17.26 -28.21
CA PHE A 565 -13.83 18.44 -27.34
C PHE A 565 -14.40 19.72 -27.99
N ASP A 566 -14.13 19.92 -29.27
CA ASP A 566 -14.55 21.06 -30.07
C ASP A 566 -15.91 20.89 -30.75
N ASN A 567 -16.61 19.77 -30.50
CA ASN A 567 -17.86 19.38 -31.17
C ASN A 567 -17.77 19.23 -32.69
N SER A 568 -16.56 19.08 -33.25
CA SER A 568 -16.39 18.89 -34.69
C SER A 568 -16.58 17.43 -35.14
N TRP A 569 -16.67 16.48 -34.20
CA TRP A 569 -16.91 15.06 -34.45
C TRP A 569 -17.86 14.43 -33.43
N TRP A 570 -18.65 13.47 -33.92
CA TRP A 570 -19.51 12.61 -33.12
C TRP A 570 -18.98 11.19 -33.15
N ARG A 571 -18.82 10.56 -31.98
CA ARG A 571 -18.60 9.12 -31.90
C ARG A 571 -19.95 8.44 -31.91
N ILE A 572 -20.16 7.53 -32.85
CA ILE A 572 -21.44 6.86 -33.07
C ILE A 572 -21.31 5.34 -33.03
N ARG A 573 -22.40 4.65 -32.70
CA ARG A 573 -22.57 3.21 -32.96
C ARG A 573 -23.53 3.00 -34.12
N PHE A 574 -23.04 2.44 -35.22
CA PHE A 574 -23.84 2.14 -36.40
C PHE A 574 -23.54 0.72 -36.89
N ASN A 575 -24.54 -0.17 -36.88
CA ASN A 575 -24.41 -1.59 -37.29
C ASN A 575 -23.19 -2.30 -36.66
N ASN A 576 -23.03 -2.19 -35.34
CA ASN A 576 -21.91 -2.72 -34.55
C ASN A 576 -20.52 -2.12 -34.86
N VAL A 577 -20.44 -1.07 -35.69
CA VAL A 577 -19.22 -0.27 -35.85
C VAL A 577 -19.31 0.93 -34.90
N VAL A 578 -18.33 1.05 -34.00
CA VAL A 578 -18.15 2.23 -33.16
C VAL A 578 -17.02 3.08 -33.73
N GLY A 579 -17.29 4.34 -34.02
CA GLY A 579 -16.28 5.25 -34.57
C GLY A 579 -16.79 6.66 -34.76
N TRP A 580 -15.92 7.51 -35.28
CA TRP A 580 -16.09 8.95 -35.37
C TRP A 580 -16.60 9.39 -36.73
N VAL A 581 -17.62 10.24 -36.76
CA VAL A 581 -18.14 10.92 -37.95
C VAL A 581 -18.04 12.42 -37.77
N SER A 582 -17.78 13.15 -38.85
CA SER A 582 -17.66 14.60 -38.77
C SER A 582 -19.04 15.24 -38.52
N ALA A 583 -19.09 16.15 -37.56
CA ALA A 583 -20.29 16.90 -37.20
C ALA A 583 -20.79 17.82 -38.33
N GLN A 584 -19.94 18.11 -39.33
CA GLN A 584 -20.35 18.87 -40.52
C GLN A 584 -21.39 18.12 -41.38
N PHE A 585 -21.43 16.78 -41.31
CA PHE A 585 -22.26 15.94 -42.17
C PHE A 585 -23.26 15.07 -41.40
N ALA A 586 -23.34 15.25 -40.08
CA ALA A 586 -24.19 14.48 -39.22
C ALA A 586 -24.66 15.34 -38.03
N THR A 587 -25.97 15.40 -37.82
CA THR A 587 -26.60 16.29 -36.85
C THR A 587 -27.29 15.48 -35.75
N PRO A 588 -27.00 15.74 -34.46
CA PRO A 588 -27.76 15.17 -33.35
C PRO A 588 -29.23 15.57 -33.39
N GLU A 589 -30.14 14.72 -32.90
CA GLU A 589 -31.56 15.08 -32.82
C GLU A 589 -31.78 16.31 -31.92
N SER A 590 -32.82 17.09 -32.19
CA SER A 590 -33.07 18.39 -31.51
C SER A 590 -33.26 18.29 -29.99
N SER A 591 -33.50 17.10 -29.46
CA SER A 591 -33.59 16.82 -28.02
C SER A 591 -32.26 16.42 -27.38
N THR A 592 -31.16 16.43 -28.12
CA THR A 592 -29.82 16.06 -27.61
C THR A 592 -29.28 17.14 -26.70
N ASP A 593 -29.01 16.80 -25.44
CA ASP A 593 -28.26 17.65 -24.52
C ASP A 593 -26.77 17.33 -24.63
N LEU A 594 -25.99 18.17 -25.32
CA LEU A 594 -24.56 17.93 -25.50
C LEU A 594 -23.76 18.05 -24.19
N ASN A 595 -24.32 18.61 -23.13
CA ASN A 595 -23.63 18.71 -21.83
C ASN A 595 -23.56 17.35 -21.12
N VAL A 596 -24.42 16.40 -21.49
CA VAL A 596 -24.42 15.04 -20.92
C VAL A 596 -23.91 13.99 -21.91
N VAL A 597 -23.43 14.42 -23.08
CA VAL A 597 -22.72 13.57 -24.05
C VAL A 597 -21.22 13.59 -23.70
N PRO A 598 -20.61 12.43 -23.39
CA PRO A 598 -19.19 12.31 -23.05
C PRO A 598 -18.26 12.94 -24.09
N VAL A 599 -17.15 13.51 -23.65
CA VAL A 599 -16.12 14.06 -24.53
C VAL A 599 -15.01 13.02 -24.70
N GLU A 600 -14.65 12.68 -25.93
CA GLU A 600 -13.56 11.76 -26.24
C GLU A 600 -12.63 12.37 -27.32
N SER A 601 -11.36 11.93 -27.38
CA SER A 601 -10.32 12.48 -28.27
C SER A 601 -9.85 11.54 -29.35
#